data_AF-A0A0J6VPD2-F1
#
_entry.id   AF-A0A0J6VPD2-F1
#
_cell.length_a   1.000
_cell.length_b   1.000
_cell.length_c   1.000
_cell.angle_alpha   90.00
_cell.angle_beta   90.00
_cell.angle_gamma   90.00
#
_symmetry.space_group_name_H-M   'P 1'
#
loop_
_entity.id
_entity.type
_entity.pdbx_description
1 polymer ?
#
loop_
_entity_poly.entity_id
_entity_poly.type
_entity_poly.pdbx_seq_one_letter_code
_entity_poly.pdbx_strand_id
1 'polypeptide(L)'
;MVEPTLGCRLACPSCKRKQELGRRRNDDHLSPELLGSLIRSCVRSGIAIDEVHYLGWGEPLLHPGFRDLVETVRTLSPTTIQEVTTTGNADFQASLGGTYIDRLVVSCDGVQQEEYQKYRINGSLEAALRFMRDAKTYGHPETFVEWKYILFDGNDNPDDLTRAQALADEIGLDSLLFIVTNSKTRSLRYTNETIAEIPIRSRRAKVSPAAAMMIGSRRSGHVDPSRSMLGDRENASLYIDECRVTRGNMLTVSGWSLGADGAYVDAVEMIAGPHRQVTQTHDLRHDVVAARSNAQGARCGFLFRVPLGDAPAPDSLALTVRLRNHTQDFSAAVSWPAS
;
A
#
# COMPACT_ATOMS: atom_id res chain seq x y z
N MET A 1 5.28 -13.57 -3.65
CA MET A 1 3.81 -13.66 -3.84
C MET A 1 3.40 -15.12 -3.92
N VAL A 2 2.29 -15.48 -3.29
CA VAL A 2 1.70 -16.83 -3.32
C VAL A 2 0.19 -16.69 -3.52
N GLU A 3 -0.40 -17.57 -4.33
CA GLU A 3 -1.85 -17.65 -4.55
C GLU A 3 -2.40 -18.77 -3.67
N PRO A 4 -3.10 -18.45 -2.55
CA PRO A 4 -3.54 -19.48 -1.61
C PRO A 4 -4.63 -20.36 -2.18
N THR A 5 -5.52 -19.77 -2.97
CA THR A 5 -6.67 -20.47 -3.53
C THR A 5 -7.15 -19.79 -4.80
N LEU A 6 -7.75 -20.57 -5.71
CA LEU A 6 -8.56 -20.04 -6.81
C LEU A 6 -10.04 -19.90 -6.43
N GLY A 7 -10.45 -20.26 -5.22
CA GLY A 7 -11.81 -20.04 -4.71
C GLY A 7 -12.11 -18.54 -4.60
N CYS A 8 -13.23 -18.08 -5.17
CA CYS A 8 -13.73 -16.72 -5.00
C CYS A 8 -15.25 -16.70 -5.21
N ARG A 9 -15.97 -15.94 -4.38
CA ARG A 9 -17.43 -15.77 -4.48
C ARG A 9 -17.84 -14.67 -5.46
N LEU A 10 -16.92 -13.76 -5.81
CA LEU A 10 -17.16 -12.65 -6.73
C LEU A 10 -16.88 -13.08 -8.18
N ALA A 11 -17.50 -12.35 -9.13
CA ALA A 11 -17.38 -12.58 -10.57
C ALA A 11 -16.90 -11.35 -11.34
N CYS A 12 -15.85 -10.68 -10.85
CA CYS A 12 -15.38 -9.40 -11.40
C CYS A 12 -15.04 -9.47 -12.90
N PRO A 13 -15.60 -8.59 -13.77
CA PRO A 13 -15.46 -8.70 -15.23
C PRO A 13 -14.03 -8.69 -15.77
N SER A 14 -13.10 -7.99 -15.12
CA SER A 14 -11.69 -7.90 -15.55
C SER A 14 -10.77 -8.93 -14.87
N CYS A 15 -11.31 -9.81 -14.02
CA CYS A 15 -10.52 -10.85 -13.35
C CYS A 15 -10.32 -12.06 -14.26
N LYS A 16 -9.06 -12.54 -14.38
CA LYS A 16 -8.72 -13.70 -15.21
C LYS A 16 -9.02 -15.06 -14.57
N ARG A 17 -9.59 -15.08 -13.37
CA ARG A 17 -9.90 -16.30 -12.60
C ARG A 17 -10.59 -17.39 -13.42
N LYS A 18 -11.61 -17.05 -14.22
CA LYS A 18 -12.32 -18.03 -15.06
C LYS A 18 -11.41 -18.73 -16.07
N GLN A 19 -10.44 -18.01 -16.63
CA GLN A 19 -9.44 -18.57 -17.55
C GLN A 19 -8.47 -19.49 -16.80
N GLU A 20 -8.07 -19.11 -15.59
CA GLU A 20 -7.13 -19.90 -14.78
C GLU A 20 -7.75 -21.20 -14.23
N LEU A 21 -9.02 -21.18 -13.83
CA LEU A 21 -9.75 -22.39 -13.45
C LEU A 21 -9.82 -23.42 -14.59
N GLY A 22 -9.90 -22.97 -15.85
CA GLY A 22 -9.89 -23.86 -17.01
C GLY A 22 -8.53 -24.50 -17.33
N ARG A 23 -7.44 -24.03 -16.70
CA ARG A 23 -6.06 -24.49 -16.97
C ARG A 23 -5.53 -25.47 -15.92
N ARG A 24 -5.99 -25.39 -14.66
CA ARG A 24 -5.49 -26.22 -13.56
C ARG A 24 -6.31 -27.51 -13.42
N ARG A 25 -5.61 -28.62 -13.16
CA ARG A 25 -6.21 -29.95 -13.23
C ARG A 25 -6.71 -30.53 -11.90
N ASN A 26 -6.09 -30.28 -10.73
CA ASN A 26 -6.43 -31.07 -9.53
C ASN A 26 -6.15 -30.44 -8.15
N ASP A 27 -5.69 -29.18 -8.02
CA ASP A 27 -5.51 -28.59 -6.68
C ASP A 27 -5.86 -27.10 -6.68
N ASP A 28 -6.95 -26.75 -5.98
CA ASP A 28 -7.48 -25.39 -5.89
C ASP A 28 -6.82 -24.59 -4.77
N HIS A 29 -5.97 -25.23 -3.96
CA HIS A 29 -5.46 -24.70 -2.70
C HIS A 29 -3.94 -24.93 -2.55
N LEU A 30 -3.23 -23.94 -2.00
CA LEU A 30 -1.82 -24.06 -1.66
C LEU A 30 -1.67 -24.80 -0.33
N SER A 31 -0.97 -25.94 -0.32
CA SER A 31 -0.72 -26.63 0.94
C SER A 31 0.32 -25.89 1.81
N PRO A 32 0.13 -25.82 3.15
CA PRO A 32 1.14 -25.32 4.07
C PRO A 32 2.48 -26.08 3.98
N GLU A 33 2.44 -27.38 3.69
CA GLU A 33 3.64 -28.21 3.55
C GLU A 33 4.48 -27.80 2.34
N LEU A 34 3.83 -27.49 1.21
CA LEU A 34 4.51 -27.00 0.02
C LEU A 34 5.11 -25.62 0.28
N LEU A 35 4.32 -24.69 0.84
CA LEU A 35 4.80 -23.35 1.20
C LEU A 35 5.99 -23.43 2.15
N GLY A 36 5.89 -24.22 3.21
CA GLY A 36 6.97 -24.41 4.17
C GLY A 36 8.21 -25.05 3.56
N SER A 37 8.05 -25.94 2.59
CA SER A 37 9.19 -26.56 1.88
C SER A 37 9.92 -25.55 1.00
N LEU A 38 9.19 -24.66 0.32
CA LEU A 38 9.77 -23.55 -0.45
C LEU A 38 10.56 -22.61 0.47
N ILE A 39 9.95 -22.20 1.59
CA ILE A 39 10.59 -21.30 2.57
C ILE A 39 11.87 -21.92 3.14
N ARG A 40 11.81 -23.17 3.60
CA ARG A 40 13.00 -23.89 4.10
C ARG A 40 14.09 -23.97 3.04
N SER A 41 13.74 -24.12 1.76
CA SER A 41 14.71 -24.15 0.67
C SER A 41 15.42 -22.80 0.50
N CYS A 42 14.67 -21.69 0.52
CA CYS A 42 15.23 -20.35 0.48
C CYS A 42 16.18 -20.10 1.66
N VAL A 43 15.72 -20.38 2.89
CA VAL A 43 16.50 -20.19 4.11
C VAL A 43 17.81 -20.99 4.06
N ARG A 44 17.75 -22.29 3.71
CA ARG A 44 18.96 -23.12 3.57
C ARG A 44 19.93 -22.59 2.50
N SER A 45 19.42 -21.90 1.49
CA SER A 45 20.22 -21.33 0.41
C SER A 45 20.72 -19.91 0.72
N GLY A 46 20.48 -19.39 1.93
CA GLY A 46 20.86 -18.03 2.33
C GLY A 46 20.03 -16.94 1.65
N ILE A 47 18.86 -17.29 1.08
CA ILE A 47 17.96 -16.32 0.44
C ILE A 47 17.02 -15.78 1.51
N ALA A 48 17.14 -14.49 1.83
CA ALA A 48 16.22 -13.79 2.71
C ALA A 48 14.82 -13.69 2.06
N ILE A 49 13.79 -13.92 2.87
CA ILE A 49 12.40 -13.72 2.47
C ILE A 49 11.92 -12.49 3.22
N ASP A 50 11.84 -11.38 2.50
CA ASP A 50 11.45 -10.11 3.07
C ASP A 50 9.94 -10.00 3.21
N GLU A 51 9.22 -10.45 2.17
CA GLU A 51 7.78 -10.32 2.10
C GLU A 51 7.12 -11.56 1.49
N VAL A 52 6.02 -11.98 2.09
CA VAL A 52 5.07 -12.93 1.51
C VAL A 52 3.74 -12.21 1.32
N HIS A 53 3.35 -12.05 0.06
CA HIS A 53 2.05 -11.52 -0.29
C HIS A 53 1.10 -12.66 -0.67
N TYR A 54 -0.01 -12.76 0.04
CA TYR A 54 -1.12 -13.66 -0.22
C TYR A 54 -2.13 -12.95 -1.13
N LEU A 55 -2.04 -13.21 -2.43
CA LEU A 55 -2.90 -12.62 -3.46
C LEU A 55 -2.96 -13.50 -4.69
N GLY A 56 -3.92 -13.23 -5.57
CA GLY A 56 -4.02 -13.88 -6.85
C GLY A 56 -5.32 -13.55 -7.54
N TRP A 57 -5.82 -14.49 -8.33
CA TRP A 57 -7.12 -14.41 -9.00
C TRP A 57 -8.27 -14.89 -8.13
N GLY A 58 -7.99 -15.69 -7.11
CA GLY A 58 -8.97 -16.08 -6.07
C GLY A 58 -9.06 -15.09 -4.91
N GLU A 59 -9.81 -15.48 -3.88
CA GLU A 59 -9.92 -14.80 -2.59
C GLU A 59 -9.10 -15.58 -1.56
N PRO A 60 -7.92 -15.08 -1.13
CA PRO A 60 -7.05 -15.74 -0.16
C PRO A 60 -7.78 -16.29 1.07
N LEU A 61 -8.72 -15.52 1.61
CA LEU A 61 -9.43 -15.83 2.85
C LEU A 61 -10.52 -16.91 2.71
N LEU A 62 -10.72 -17.46 1.50
CA LEU A 62 -11.53 -18.66 1.29
C LEU A 62 -10.70 -19.94 1.31
N HIS A 63 -9.38 -19.86 1.51
CA HIS A 63 -8.55 -21.03 1.72
C HIS A 63 -8.86 -21.66 3.10
N PRO A 64 -9.18 -22.96 3.17
CA PRO A 64 -9.63 -23.59 4.42
C PRO A 64 -8.57 -23.60 5.53
N GLY A 65 -7.29 -23.69 5.15
CA GLY A 65 -6.14 -23.63 6.07
C GLY A 65 -5.39 -22.30 5.98
N PHE A 66 -6.06 -21.16 5.75
CA PHE A 66 -5.36 -19.89 5.51
C PHE A 66 -4.44 -19.50 6.68
N ARG A 67 -4.89 -19.69 7.92
CA ARG A 67 -4.09 -19.41 9.13
C ARG A 67 -2.84 -20.27 9.21
N ASP A 68 -2.92 -21.53 8.78
CA ASP A 68 -1.78 -22.44 8.75
C ASP A 68 -0.70 -21.96 7.78
N LEU A 69 -1.09 -21.32 6.66
CA LEU A 69 -0.14 -20.70 5.73
C LEU A 69 0.61 -19.52 6.38
N VAL A 70 -0.09 -18.71 7.15
CA VAL A 70 0.48 -17.56 7.88
C VAL A 70 1.41 -18.03 8.98
N GLU A 71 0.98 -19.01 9.76
CA GLU A 71 1.76 -19.60 10.84
C GLU A 71 3.01 -20.32 10.30
N THR A 72 2.89 -21.01 9.16
CA THR A 72 4.03 -21.65 8.50
C THR A 72 5.12 -20.63 8.15
N VAL A 73 4.75 -19.47 7.58
CA VAL A 73 5.72 -18.40 7.28
C VAL A 73 6.28 -17.83 8.58
N ARG A 74 5.44 -17.52 9.56
CA ARG A 74 5.87 -16.91 10.82
C ARG A 74 6.84 -17.81 11.60
N THR A 75 6.58 -19.11 11.64
CA THR A 75 7.46 -20.08 12.31
C THR A 75 8.80 -20.23 11.57
N LEU A 76 8.79 -20.31 10.24
CA LEU A 76 10.01 -20.61 9.46
C LEU A 76 10.84 -19.38 9.10
N SER A 77 10.23 -18.19 9.08
CA SER A 77 10.87 -16.91 8.80
C SER A 77 10.18 -15.77 9.58
N PRO A 78 10.45 -15.65 10.90
CA PRO A 78 9.69 -14.77 11.80
C PRO A 78 9.70 -13.29 11.43
N THR A 79 10.75 -12.83 10.77
CA THR A 79 10.92 -11.43 10.35
C THR A 79 10.24 -11.08 9.03
N THR A 80 9.72 -12.09 8.30
CA THR A 80 9.00 -11.88 7.03
C THR A 80 7.77 -11.01 7.26
N ILE A 81 7.61 -9.96 6.46
CA ILE A 81 6.36 -9.19 6.39
C ILE A 81 5.33 -10.02 5.63
N GLN A 82 4.14 -10.15 6.21
CA GLN A 82 3.04 -10.88 5.60
C GLN A 82 1.92 -9.91 5.20
N GLU A 83 1.61 -9.87 3.91
CA GLU A 83 0.53 -9.03 3.36
C GLU A 83 -0.59 -9.89 2.78
N VAL A 84 -1.84 -9.57 3.09
CA VAL A 84 -3.02 -10.19 2.50
C VAL A 84 -3.78 -9.17 1.67
N THR A 85 -4.01 -9.47 0.38
CA THR A 85 -4.96 -8.71 -0.44
C THR A 85 -6.26 -9.48 -0.56
N THR A 86 -7.36 -8.93 -0.05
CA THR A 86 -8.69 -9.54 0.00
C THR A 86 -9.75 -8.65 -0.65
N THR A 87 -10.88 -9.22 -1.02
CA THR A 87 -12.11 -8.49 -1.41
C THR A 87 -12.93 -8.02 -0.20
N GLY A 88 -12.55 -8.43 1.02
CA GLY A 88 -13.28 -8.11 2.25
C GLY A 88 -14.65 -8.78 2.36
N ASN A 89 -14.99 -9.70 1.45
CA ASN A 89 -16.27 -10.42 1.45
C ASN A 89 -16.20 -11.79 2.17
N ALA A 90 -15.11 -12.03 2.90
CA ALA A 90 -14.98 -13.12 3.87
C ALA A 90 -15.37 -12.64 5.27
N ASP A 91 -15.61 -13.57 6.19
CA ASP A 91 -15.79 -13.23 7.60
C ASP A 91 -14.41 -13.04 8.26
N PHE A 92 -14.15 -11.87 8.85
CA PHE A 92 -12.84 -11.56 9.44
C PHE A 92 -12.49 -12.52 10.57
N GLN A 93 -13.40 -12.74 11.51
CA GLN A 93 -13.17 -13.59 12.68
C GLN A 93 -12.92 -15.04 12.31
N ALA A 94 -13.64 -15.58 11.33
CA ALA A 94 -13.48 -16.93 10.85
C ALA A 94 -12.22 -17.11 10.00
N SER A 95 -11.79 -16.09 9.26
CA SER A 95 -10.61 -16.20 8.39
C SER A 95 -9.29 -15.82 9.08
N LEU A 96 -9.26 -14.69 9.78
CA LEU A 96 -8.06 -14.05 10.36
C LEU A 96 -8.11 -13.88 11.88
N GLY A 97 -9.25 -14.11 12.54
CA GLY A 97 -9.38 -13.91 13.99
C GLY A 97 -8.24 -14.56 14.78
N GLY A 98 -7.56 -13.79 15.62
CA GLY A 98 -6.42 -14.24 16.43
C GLY A 98 -5.11 -14.46 15.66
N THR A 99 -5.07 -14.18 14.35
CA THR A 99 -3.87 -14.30 13.51
C THR A 99 -3.29 -12.92 13.22
N TYR A 100 -2.00 -12.72 13.49
CA TYR A 100 -1.32 -11.47 13.15
C TYR A 100 -0.86 -11.46 11.68
N ILE A 101 -1.35 -10.46 10.95
CA ILE A 101 -0.91 -10.09 9.60
C ILE A 101 -0.33 -8.69 9.66
N ASP A 102 0.82 -8.47 9.01
CA ASP A 102 1.48 -7.17 9.01
C ASP A 102 0.69 -6.14 8.20
N ARG A 103 0.18 -6.53 7.02
CA ARG A 103 -0.55 -5.64 6.10
C ARG A 103 -1.80 -6.31 5.53
N LEU A 104 -2.93 -5.62 5.61
CA LEU A 104 -4.22 -6.07 5.09
C LEU A 104 -4.75 -5.06 4.08
N VAL A 105 -4.74 -5.44 2.80
CA VAL A 105 -5.22 -4.61 1.69
C VAL A 105 -6.61 -5.10 1.28
N VAL A 106 -7.63 -4.28 1.54
CA VAL A 106 -9.03 -4.60 1.21
C VAL A 106 -9.41 -3.91 -0.09
N SER A 107 -9.63 -4.70 -1.13
CA SER A 107 -10.05 -4.25 -2.45
C SER A 107 -11.57 -4.07 -2.51
N CYS A 108 -12.02 -2.85 -2.29
CA CYS A 108 -13.44 -2.47 -2.27
C CYS A 108 -13.63 -1.21 -3.12
N ASP A 109 -14.49 -1.26 -4.14
CA ASP A 109 -14.54 -0.24 -5.20
C ASP A 109 -15.89 0.51 -5.20
N GLY A 110 -16.19 1.27 -4.15
CA GLY A 110 -17.46 2.01 -4.08
C GLY A 110 -17.88 2.39 -2.66
N VAL A 111 -18.88 3.27 -2.57
CA VAL A 111 -19.63 3.55 -1.34
C VAL A 111 -21.15 3.39 -1.50
N GLN A 112 -21.59 2.98 -2.70
CA GLN A 112 -22.97 2.65 -3.03
C GLN A 112 -23.04 1.21 -3.55
N GLN A 113 -23.97 0.40 -3.03
CA GLN A 113 -24.05 -1.03 -3.36
C GLN A 113 -24.34 -1.24 -4.85
N GLU A 114 -25.20 -0.41 -5.43
CA GLU A 114 -25.65 -0.48 -6.82
C GLU A 114 -24.49 -0.28 -7.80
N GLU A 115 -23.58 0.65 -7.49
CA GLU A 115 -22.37 0.91 -8.27
C GLU A 115 -21.29 -0.14 -8.02
N TYR A 116 -21.07 -0.49 -6.75
CA TYR A 116 -20.10 -1.50 -6.33
C TYR A 116 -20.29 -2.83 -7.06
N GLN A 117 -21.54 -3.31 -7.15
CA GLN A 117 -21.86 -4.61 -7.75
C GLN A 117 -21.74 -4.65 -9.29
N LYS A 118 -21.65 -3.50 -9.98
CA LYS A 118 -21.44 -3.47 -11.44
C LYS A 118 -20.10 -4.10 -11.80
N TYR A 119 -19.06 -3.82 -11.01
CA TYR A 119 -17.75 -4.45 -11.15
C TYR A 119 -17.59 -5.64 -10.20
N ARG A 120 -17.92 -5.49 -8.91
CA ARG A 120 -17.79 -6.55 -7.89
C ARG A 120 -19.02 -7.43 -7.84
N ILE A 121 -19.36 -8.07 -8.97
CA ILE A 121 -20.55 -8.92 -9.11
C ILE A 121 -20.57 -9.98 -7.99
N ASN A 122 -21.73 -10.12 -7.34
CA ASN A 122 -22.00 -10.94 -6.13
C ASN A 122 -21.35 -10.44 -4.83
N GLY A 123 -20.70 -9.29 -4.85
CA GLY A 123 -20.13 -8.69 -3.65
C GLY A 123 -21.17 -7.93 -2.82
N SER A 124 -20.95 -7.89 -1.51
CA SER A 124 -21.61 -7.00 -0.57
C SER A 124 -20.63 -5.90 -0.14
N LEU A 125 -20.99 -4.64 -0.39
CA LEU A 125 -20.26 -3.47 0.09
C LEU A 125 -20.22 -3.46 1.62
N GLU A 126 -21.37 -3.70 2.27
CA GLU A 126 -21.44 -3.73 3.74
C GLU A 126 -20.58 -4.85 4.35
N ALA A 127 -20.45 -6.01 3.68
CA ALA A 127 -19.52 -7.03 4.13
C ALA A 127 -18.06 -6.53 4.10
N ALA A 128 -17.64 -5.86 3.03
CA ALA A 128 -16.29 -5.30 2.93
C ALA A 128 -16.03 -4.18 3.96
N LEU A 129 -17.00 -3.29 4.18
CA LEU A 129 -16.92 -2.25 5.20
C LEU A 129 -16.87 -2.84 6.61
N ARG A 130 -17.71 -3.83 6.90
CA ARG A 130 -17.68 -4.57 8.18
C ARG A 130 -16.35 -5.29 8.38
N PHE A 131 -15.82 -5.95 7.35
CA PHE A 131 -14.53 -6.61 7.42
C PHE A 131 -13.40 -5.65 7.81
N MET A 132 -13.39 -4.44 7.23
CA MET A 132 -12.43 -3.40 7.61
C MET A 132 -12.62 -2.90 9.05
N ARG A 133 -13.86 -2.72 9.51
CA ARG A 133 -14.16 -2.38 10.91
C ARG A 133 -13.69 -3.47 11.87
N ASP A 134 -13.98 -4.73 11.55
CA ASP A 134 -13.60 -5.88 12.35
C ASP A 134 -12.08 -6.02 12.40
N ALA A 135 -11.38 -5.76 11.30
CA ALA A 135 -9.92 -5.74 11.27
C ALA A 135 -9.33 -4.69 12.23
N LYS A 136 -9.91 -3.48 12.31
CA LYS A 136 -9.44 -2.47 13.27
C LYS A 136 -9.89 -2.75 14.72
N THR A 137 -11.02 -3.41 14.91
CA THR A 137 -11.58 -3.67 16.25
C THR A 137 -10.99 -4.92 16.91
N TYR A 138 -10.81 -5.99 16.13
CA TYR A 138 -10.44 -7.31 16.63
C TYR A 138 -9.13 -7.85 16.05
N GLY A 139 -8.59 -7.18 15.03
CA GLY A 139 -7.26 -7.49 14.52
C GLY A 139 -6.18 -7.04 15.49
N HIS A 140 -4.94 -7.44 15.20
CA HIS A 140 -3.79 -6.97 15.96
C HIS A 140 -3.62 -5.45 15.75
N PRO A 141 -3.31 -4.66 16.80
CA PRO A 141 -3.21 -3.20 16.70
C PRO A 141 -2.13 -2.72 15.70
N GLU A 142 -1.07 -3.52 15.52
CA GLU A 142 0.01 -3.24 14.57
C GLU A 142 -0.30 -3.68 13.12
N THR A 143 -1.50 -4.23 12.85
CA THR A 143 -1.89 -4.56 11.47
C THR A 143 -2.23 -3.27 10.72
N PHE A 144 -1.47 -2.99 9.66
CA PHE A 144 -1.77 -1.90 8.74
C PHE A 144 -2.94 -2.29 7.83
N VAL A 145 -4.04 -1.53 7.88
CA VAL A 145 -5.23 -1.78 7.06
C VAL A 145 -5.40 -0.70 5.99
N GLU A 146 -5.31 -1.10 4.73
CA GLU A 146 -5.50 -0.22 3.58
C GLU A 146 -6.78 -0.57 2.81
N TRP A 147 -7.63 0.43 2.59
CA TRP A 147 -8.70 0.34 1.63
C TRP A 147 -8.16 0.70 0.24
N LYS A 148 -8.11 -0.28 -0.66
CA LYS A 148 -7.79 -0.08 -2.07
C LYS A 148 -9.07 0.07 -2.90
N TYR A 149 -9.22 1.21 -3.53
CA TYR A 149 -10.40 1.60 -4.30
C TYR A 149 -10.00 1.88 -5.75
N ILE A 150 -10.42 1.03 -6.70
CA ILE A 150 -10.16 1.24 -8.13
C ILE A 150 -11.30 2.07 -8.75
N LEU A 151 -10.93 3.12 -9.50
CA LEU A 151 -11.86 4.02 -10.16
C LEU A 151 -12.34 3.45 -11.51
N PHE A 152 -13.66 3.26 -11.61
CA PHE A 152 -14.40 2.81 -12.77
C PHE A 152 -15.46 3.85 -13.18
N ASP A 153 -16.04 3.69 -14.38
CA ASP A 153 -17.06 4.56 -14.99
C ASP A 153 -18.45 4.50 -14.29
N GLY A 154 -18.47 4.65 -12.97
CA GLY A 154 -19.70 4.57 -12.16
C GLY A 154 -19.47 4.75 -10.67
N ASN A 155 -18.24 4.56 -10.19
CA ASN A 155 -17.88 4.73 -8.79
C ASN A 155 -16.92 5.91 -8.58
N ASP A 156 -16.92 6.89 -9.49
CA ASP A 156 -15.96 7.99 -9.52
C ASP A 156 -16.60 9.36 -9.20
N ASN A 157 -17.83 9.39 -8.68
CA ASN A 157 -18.50 10.63 -8.30
C ASN A 157 -17.71 11.38 -7.19
N PRO A 158 -17.39 12.67 -7.33
CA PRO A 158 -16.65 13.44 -6.32
C PRO A 158 -17.20 13.34 -4.88
N ASP A 159 -18.52 13.29 -4.72
CA ASP A 159 -19.17 13.18 -3.41
C ASP A 159 -18.97 11.77 -2.82
N ASP A 160 -19.03 10.74 -3.66
CA ASP A 160 -18.75 9.36 -3.26
C ASP A 160 -17.29 9.17 -2.85
N LEU A 161 -16.35 9.80 -3.58
CA LEU A 161 -14.92 9.78 -3.21
C LEU A 161 -14.66 10.53 -1.90
N THR A 162 -15.38 11.62 -1.66
CA THR A 162 -15.31 12.35 -0.37
C THR A 162 -15.93 11.51 0.76
N ARG A 163 -17.03 10.80 0.49
CA ARG A 163 -17.67 9.88 1.44
C ARG A 163 -16.78 8.69 1.79
N ALA A 164 -16.07 8.11 0.81
CA ALA A 164 -15.12 7.02 1.04
C ALA A 164 -14.01 7.46 2.02
N GLN A 165 -13.52 8.69 1.87
CA GLN A 165 -12.53 9.26 2.79
C GLN A 165 -13.09 9.44 4.20
N ALA A 166 -14.30 9.99 4.33
CA ALA A 166 -14.95 10.13 5.62
C ALA A 166 -15.19 8.76 6.30
N LEU A 167 -15.56 7.73 5.53
CA LEU A 167 -15.69 6.36 6.04
C LEU A 167 -14.35 5.78 6.49
N ALA A 168 -13.28 5.97 5.71
CA ALA A 168 -11.95 5.50 6.09
C ALA A 168 -11.46 6.17 7.39
N ASP A 169 -11.75 7.46 7.57
CA ASP A 169 -11.46 8.20 8.80
C ASP A 169 -12.31 7.70 9.99
N GLU A 170 -13.61 7.49 9.78
CA GLU A 170 -14.57 6.98 10.79
C GLU A 170 -14.17 5.60 11.31
N ILE A 171 -13.76 4.70 10.41
CA ILE A 171 -13.31 3.34 10.75
C ILE A 171 -11.91 3.37 11.39
N GLY A 172 -11.12 4.41 11.13
CA GLY A 172 -9.73 4.51 11.59
C GLY A 172 -8.76 3.67 10.78
N LEU A 173 -8.98 3.54 9.47
CA LEU A 173 -8.08 2.82 8.56
C LEU A 173 -6.73 3.51 8.46
N ASP A 174 -5.68 2.79 8.10
CA ASP A 174 -4.34 3.37 8.01
C ASP A 174 -4.10 4.06 6.66
N SER A 175 -4.79 3.61 5.60
CA SER A 175 -4.69 4.18 4.26
C SER A 175 -5.98 3.97 3.45
N LEU A 176 -6.30 4.92 2.59
CA LEU A 176 -7.27 4.78 1.50
C LEU A 176 -6.55 5.13 0.19
N LEU A 177 -6.41 4.16 -0.69
CA LEU A 177 -5.71 4.31 -1.95
C LEU A 177 -6.69 4.26 -3.13
N PHE A 178 -6.93 5.41 -3.75
CA PHE A 178 -7.62 5.49 -5.03
C PHE A 178 -6.66 5.13 -6.16
N ILE A 179 -7.06 4.17 -6.99
CA ILE A 179 -6.30 3.70 -8.15
C ILE A 179 -7.00 4.12 -9.44
N VAL A 180 -6.34 4.96 -10.22
CA VAL A 180 -6.73 5.22 -11.62
C VAL A 180 -6.22 4.06 -12.47
N THR A 181 -7.12 3.36 -13.15
CA THR A 181 -6.79 2.20 -13.98
C THR A 181 -6.90 2.49 -15.47
N ASN A 182 -6.23 1.69 -16.30
CA ASN A 182 -6.39 1.68 -17.75
C ASN A 182 -7.30 0.53 -18.23
N SER A 183 -8.09 -0.07 -17.33
CA SER A 183 -9.02 -1.13 -17.68
C SER A 183 -10.12 -0.65 -18.65
N LYS A 184 -10.87 -1.59 -19.21
CA LYS A 184 -12.00 -1.27 -20.11
C LYS A 184 -13.10 -0.46 -19.43
N THR A 185 -13.31 -0.67 -18.13
CA THR A 185 -14.34 -0.02 -17.33
C THR A 185 -13.82 1.17 -16.53
N ARG A 186 -12.61 1.67 -16.85
CA ARG A 186 -11.96 2.78 -16.12
C ARG A 186 -12.84 4.02 -16.03
N SER A 187 -12.61 4.83 -15.00
CA SER A 187 -13.15 6.19 -14.92
C SER A 187 -12.80 6.98 -16.19
N LEU A 188 -13.78 7.75 -16.68
CA LEU A 188 -13.60 8.72 -17.75
C LEU A 188 -13.37 10.14 -17.21
N ARG A 189 -13.73 10.38 -15.94
CA ARG A 189 -13.53 11.66 -15.24
C ARG A 189 -12.10 11.82 -14.74
N TYR A 190 -11.59 10.79 -14.07
CA TYR A 190 -10.25 10.78 -13.50
C TYR A 190 -9.37 9.83 -14.29
N THR A 191 -8.57 10.41 -15.16
CA THR A 191 -7.55 9.72 -15.96
C THR A 191 -6.17 9.98 -15.37
N ASN A 192 -5.13 9.52 -16.04
CA ASN A 192 -3.76 9.79 -15.61
C ASN A 192 -3.41 11.30 -15.69
N GLU A 193 -4.09 12.02 -16.57
CA GLU A 193 -3.93 13.45 -16.79
C GLU A 193 -4.67 14.26 -15.72
N THR A 194 -5.87 13.82 -15.32
CA THR A 194 -6.75 14.53 -14.37
C THR A 194 -6.71 13.96 -12.95
N ILE A 195 -5.81 13.01 -12.64
CA ILE A 195 -5.70 12.37 -11.32
C ILE A 195 -5.47 13.38 -10.18
N ALA A 196 -4.85 14.53 -10.46
CA ALA A 196 -4.65 15.59 -9.48
C ALA A 196 -5.95 16.29 -9.04
N GLU A 197 -7.04 16.14 -9.82
CA GLU A 197 -8.33 16.76 -9.56
C GLU A 197 -9.20 15.95 -8.59
N ILE A 198 -8.81 14.72 -8.25
CA ILE A 198 -9.52 13.90 -7.27
C ILE A 198 -9.60 14.67 -5.94
N PRO A 199 -10.79 14.86 -5.35
CA PRO A 199 -10.97 15.70 -4.18
C PRO A 199 -10.42 15.03 -2.91
N ILE A 200 -9.12 15.20 -2.65
CA ILE A 200 -8.48 14.69 -1.43
C ILE A 200 -8.71 15.67 -0.27
N ARG A 201 -9.23 15.13 0.84
CA ARG A 201 -9.60 15.83 2.08
C ARG A 201 -8.97 15.16 3.30
N SER A 202 -8.96 13.83 3.34
CA SER A 202 -8.33 13.06 4.42
C SER A 202 -6.82 12.95 4.21
N ARG A 203 -6.05 12.94 5.31
CA ARG A 203 -4.61 12.65 5.30
C ARG A 203 -4.30 11.18 5.02
N ARG A 204 -5.29 10.29 5.16
CA ARG A 204 -5.18 8.85 4.89
C ARG A 204 -5.36 8.53 3.41
N ALA A 205 -5.96 9.45 2.67
CA ALA A 205 -6.30 9.25 1.28
C ALA A 205 -5.12 9.57 0.35
N LYS A 206 -4.85 8.66 -0.57
CA LYS A 206 -3.79 8.74 -1.56
C LYS A 206 -4.36 8.40 -2.92
N VAL A 207 -3.71 8.90 -3.97
CA VAL A 207 -4.06 8.60 -5.36
C VAL A 207 -2.83 8.06 -6.06
N SER A 208 -3.03 7.04 -6.90
CA SER A 208 -1.96 6.50 -7.73
C SER A 208 -2.55 6.00 -9.05
N PRO A 209 -1.87 6.20 -10.18
CA PRO A 209 -2.14 5.42 -11.37
C PRO A 209 -1.84 3.94 -11.09
N ALA A 210 -2.43 3.05 -11.88
CA ALA A 210 -2.08 1.64 -11.88
C ALA A 210 -0.59 1.47 -12.23
N ALA A 211 0.07 0.47 -11.65
CA ALA A 211 1.52 0.26 -11.81
C ALA A 211 1.98 0.26 -13.28
N ALA A 212 1.20 -0.34 -14.18
CA ALA A 212 1.48 -0.37 -15.62
C ALA A 212 1.57 1.03 -16.28
N MET A 213 0.95 2.04 -15.67
CA MET A 213 0.92 3.42 -16.15
C MET A 213 2.04 4.28 -15.57
N MET A 214 2.78 3.77 -14.57
CA MET A 214 3.87 4.49 -13.89
C MET A 214 5.27 4.12 -14.41
N ILE A 215 5.37 3.24 -15.41
CA ILE A 215 6.66 2.69 -15.86
C ILE A 215 7.51 3.79 -16.52
N GLY A 216 8.70 4.02 -15.93
CA GLY A 216 9.73 4.92 -16.44
C GLY A 216 9.73 6.32 -15.80
N SER A 217 10.91 6.92 -15.71
CA SER A 217 11.09 8.32 -15.29
C SER A 217 10.94 9.26 -16.48
N ARG A 218 10.29 10.41 -16.28
CA ARG A 218 10.30 11.55 -17.21
C ARG A 218 11.47 12.48 -16.90
N ARG A 219 11.72 12.74 -15.61
CA ARG A 219 12.82 13.57 -15.10
C ARG A 219 13.22 13.11 -13.71
N SER A 220 14.51 13.08 -13.43
CA SER A 220 15.05 12.80 -12.10
C SER A 220 15.61 14.09 -11.52
N GLY A 221 15.19 14.44 -10.31
CA GLY A 221 15.67 15.60 -9.59
C GLY A 221 16.90 15.23 -8.75
N HIS A 222 17.80 16.18 -8.60
CA HIS A 222 18.94 16.09 -7.70
C HIS A 222 18.64 16.86 -6.41
N VAL A 223 18.70 16.18 -5.26
CA VAL A 223 18.59 16.82 -3.95
C VAL A 223 19.94 17.46 -3.63
N ASP A 224 19.99 18.79 -3.53
CA ASP A 224 21.21 19.54 -3.22
C ASP A 224 21.49 19.50 -1.71
N PRO A 225 22.53 18.79 -1.24
CA PRO A 225 22.80 18.67 0.19
C PRO A 225 23.16 20.01 0.84
N SER A 226 23.76 20.95 0.10
CA SER A 226 24.20 22.25 0.64
C SER A 226 23.04 23.21 0.94
N ARG A 227 21.89 22.97 0.28
CA ARG A 227 20.66 23.75 0.41
C ARG A 227 19.53 22.98 1.11
N SER A 228 19.82 21.79 1.59
CA SER A 228 18.85 20.91 2.25
C SER A 228 19.16 20.80 3.74
N MET A 229 18.13 20.65 4.55
CA MET A 229 18.24 20.37 5.99
C MET A 229 18.00 18.88 6.31
N LEU A 230 18.27 17.98 5.36
CA LEU A 230 18.27 16.53 5.57
C LEU A 230 19.41 16.10 6.51
N GLY A 231 19.34 14.86 7.00
CA GLY A 231 20.38 14.27 7.83
C GLY A 231 19.91 13.86 9.22
N ASP A 232 20.86 13.68 10.13
CA ASP A 232 20.60 13.34 11.53
C ASP A 232 20.29 14.63 12.31
N ARG A 233 19.20 14.61 13.09
CA ARG A 233 18.76 15.71 13.96
C ARG A 233 18.49 15.19 15.37
N GLU A 234 18.15 16.10 16.27
CA GLU A 234 17.92 15.81 17.69
C GLU A 234 16.95 14.65 17.91
N ASN A 235 15.80 14.66 17.22
CA ASN A 235 14.74 13.67 17.45
C ASN A 235 14.70 12.57 16.40
N ALA A 236 15.17 12.83 15.17
CA ALA A 236 15.06 11.89 14.07
C ALA A 236 16.13 12.12 13.00
N SER A 237 16.35 11.10 12.18
CA SER A 237 17.12 11.14 10.95
C SER A 237 16.19 11.03 9.76
N LEU A 238 16.41 11.81 8.70
CA LEU A 238 15.66 11.69 7.45
C LEU A 238 16.57 11.93 6.24
N TYR A 239 16.52 11.01 5.29
CA TYR A 239 17.24 11.09 4.02
C TYR A 239 16.31 10.78 2.86
N ILE A 240 16.61 11.37 1.70
CA ILE A 240 15.91 11.13 0.43
C ILE A 240 16.91 10.44 -0.50
N ASP A 241 16.55 9.25 -0.99
CA ASP A 241 17.39 8.50 -1.95
C ASP A 241 17.01 8.86 -3.39
N GLU A 242 15.72 9.07 -3.65
CA GLU A 242 15.21 9.36 -4.99
C GLU A 242 14.16 10.47 -4.93
N CYS A 243 14.27 11.42 -5.85
CA CYS A 243 13.23 12.39 -6.16
C CYS A 243 13.08 12.43 -7.69
N ARG A 244 11.93 12.03 -8.22
CA ARG A 244 11.70 11.97 -9.67
C ARG A 244 10.27 12.30 -10.03
N VAL A 245 10.04 12.66 -11.28
CA VAL A 245 8.70 12.70 -11.87
C VAL A 245 8.59 11.59 -12.90
N THR A 246 7.61 10.70 -12.72
CA THR A 246 7.37 9.58 -13.63
C THR A 246 6.74 10.05 -14.94
N ARG A 247 6.65 9.16 -15.93
CA ARG A 247 5.90 9.43 -17.17
C ARG A 247 4.42 9.72 -16.92
N GLY A 248 3.85 9.22 -15.82
CA GLY A 248 2.49 9.54 -15.40
C GLY A 248 2.34 10.88 -14.69
N ASN A 249 3.35 11.77 -14.78
CA ASN A 249 3.38 13.06 -14.11
C ASN A 249 3.17 12.99 -12.59
N MET A 250 3.66 11.91 -11.99
CA MET A 250 3.66 11.71 -10.54
C MET A 250 5.03 12.09 -9.99
N LEU A 251 5.08 13.03 -9.07
CA LEU A 251 6.23 13.24 -8.20
C LEU A 251 6.34 12.02 -7.27
N THR A 252 7.47 11.33 -7.37
CA THR A 252 7.84 10.21 -6.51
C THR A 252 9.04 10.63 -5.68
N VAL A 253 8.90 10.55 -4.36
CA VAL A 253 9.97 10.81 -3.40
C VAL A 253 10.10 9.59 -2.51
N SER A 254 11.25 8.94 -2.53
CA SER A 254 11.54 7.82 -1.63
C SER A 254 12.78 8.11 -0.80
N GLY A 255 12.78 7.57 0.40
CA GLY A 255 13.77 7.87 1.41
C GLY A 255 13.66 6.91 2.57
N TRP A 256 14.31 7.27 3.67
CA TRP A 256 14.15 6.58 4.94
C TRP A 256 14.18 7.55 6.11
N SER A 257 13.56 7.15 7.21
CA SER A 257 13.49 7.92 8.44
C SER A 257 13.53 7.01 9.66
N LEU A 258 14.26 7.40 10.69
CA LEU A 258 14.37 6.71 11.98
C LEU A 258 14.39 7.74 13.12
N GLY A 259 13.89 7.35 14.29
CA GLY A 259 14.15 8.11 15.52
C GLY A 259 15.63 8.17 15.83
N ALA A 260 16.06 9.16 16.61
CA ALA A 260 17.46 9.29 17.01
C ALA A 260 17.97 8.08 17.83
N ASP A 261 17.06 7.41 18.53
CA ASP A 261 17.29 6.15 19.24
C ASP A 261 17.28 4.89 18.34
N GLY A 262 17.05 5.08 17.03
CA GLY A 262 16.92 4.00 16.04
C GLY A 262 15.54 3.35 16.01
N ALA A 263 14.56 3.88 16.74
CA ALA A 263 13.16 3.42 16.66
C ALA A 263 12.51 3.79 15.33
N TYR A 264 11.43 3.09 15.00
CA TYR A 264 10.56 3.48 13.90
C TYR A 264 9.85 4.81 14.21
N VAL A 265 9.58 5.57 13.15
CA VAL A 265 8.81 6.81 13.23
C VAL A 265 7.35 6.52 12.92
N ASP A 266 6.42 7.26 13.51
CA ASP A 266 4.99 7.00 13.33
C ASP A 266 4.52 7.37 11.92
N ALA A 267 5.07 8.47 11.38
CA ALA A 267 4.78 8.94 10.03
C ALA A 267 5.82 9.95 9.53
N VAL A 268 5.87 10.09 8.21
CA VAL A 268 6.52 11.20 7.52
C VAL A 268 5.45 11.97 6.75
N GLU A 269 5.40 13.27 6.96
CA GLU A 269 4.56 14.21 6.22
C GLU A 269 5.43 14.97 5.22
N MET A 270 4.94 15.15 4.00
CA MET A 270 5.61 15.92 2.96
C MET A 270 4.66 16.98 2.40
N ILE A 271 5.18 18.19 2.24
CA ILE A 271 4.55 19.28 1.51
C ILE A 271 5.40 19.58 0.26
N ALA A 272 4.75 19.52 -0.90
CA ALA A 272 5.34 19.68 -2.22
C ALA A 272 4.47 20.63 -3.04
N GLY A 273 4.79 21.93 -3.03
CA GLY A 273 3.93 22.96 -3.60
C GLY A 273 2.55 22.98 -2.92
N PRO A 274 1.43 22.86 -3.66
CA PRO A 274 0.09 22.82 -3.07
C PRO A 274 -0.28 21.46 -2.47
N HIS A 275 0.55 20.43 -2.67
CA HIS A 275 0.24 19.07 -2.26
C HIS A 275 0.79 18.75 -0.88
N ARG A 276 -0.03 18.06 -0.08
CA ARG A 276 0.34 17.56 1.25
C ARG A 276 -0.01 16.08 1.33
N GLN A 277 0.95 15.24 1.72
CA GLN A 277 0.74 13.80 1.88
C GLN A 277 1.42 13.31 3.16
N VAL A 278 0.80 12.33 3.82
CA VAL A 278 1.37 11.62 4.97
C VAL A 278 1.55 10.16 4.60
N THR A 279 2.67 9.57 5.00
CA THR A 279 2.92 8.13 4.85
C THR A 279 3.63 7.58 6.07
N GLN A 280 3.58 6.27 6.25
CA GLN A 280 4.34 5.57 7.29
C GLN A 280 5.64 5.02 6.69
N THR A 281 6.58 4.67 7.56
CA THR A 281 7.82 4.00 7.15
C THR A 281 7.63 2.48 7.20
N HIS A 282 7.17 1.88 6.10
CA HIS A 282 6.96 0.43 6.01
C HIS A 282 7.84 -0.25 4.97
N ASP A 283 8.49 0.51 4.09
CA ASP A 283 9.33 -0.06 3.05
C ASP A 283 10.63 -0.57 3.69
N LEU A 284 11.07 -1.76 3.27
CA LEU A 284 12.25 -2.41 3.84
C LEU A 284 13.55 -1.78 3.31
N ARG A 285 14.47 -1.48 4.24
CA ARG A 285 15.77 -0.86 3.99
C ARG A 285 16.88 -1.57 4.77
N HIS A 286 17.25 -2.75 4.28
CA HIS A 286 18.34 -3.56 4.85
C HIS A 286 19.69 -2.86 4.78
N ASP A 287 19.91 -2.05 3.75
CA ASP A 287 21.08 -1.20 3.59
C ASP A 287 21.22 -0.19 4.74
N VAL A 288 20.10 0.41 5.17
CA VAL A 288 20.08 1.37 6.28
C VAL A 288 20.42 0.66 7.60
N VAL A 289 19.80 -0.50 7.87
CA VAL A 289 20.08 -1.27 9.10
C VAL A 289 21.51 -1.80 9.13
N ALA A 290 22.07 -2.20 7.99
CA ALA A 290 23.46 -2.61 7.89
C ALA A 290 24.43 -1.45 8.20
N ALA A 291 24.06 -0.22 7.86
CA ALA A 291 24.86 0.99 8.13
C ALA A 291 24.59 1.63 9.50
N ARG A 292 23.44 1.33 10.13
CA ARG A 292 22.97 1.97 11.38
C ARG A 292 22.80 0.91 12.47
N SER A 293 23.83 0.75 13.29
CA SER A 293 23.87 -0.29 14.34
C SER A 293 22.79 -0.16 15.42
N ASN A 294 22.16 1.01 15.57
CA ASN A 294 21.07 1.23 16.53
C ASN A 294 19.67 1.05 15.93
N ALA A 295 19.54 0.82 14.62
CA ALA A 295 18.23 0.65 13.99
C ALA A 295 17.52 -0.60 14.54
N GLN A 296 16.28 -0.44 14.99
CA GLN A 296 15.48 -1.54 15.56
C GLN A 296 14.98 -2.53 14.49
N GLY A 297 15.06 -2.16 13.22
CA GLY A 297 14.88 -3.06 12.08
C GLY A 297 14.68 -2.31 10.77
N ALA A 298 14.34 -3.05 9.71
CA ALA A 298 14.43 -2.56 8.35
C ALA A 298 13.21 -1.77 7.86
N ARG A 299 12.12 -1.67 8.63
CA ARG A 299 10.89 -0.93 8.26
C ARG A 299 11.06 0.58 8.47
N CYS A 300 12.00 1.18 7.76
CA CYS A 300 12.32 2.60 7.90
C CYS A 300 12.22 3.37 6.58
N GLY A 301 11.93 2.70 5.47
CA GLY A 301 11.74 3.33 4.16
C GLY A 301 10.36 3.95 4.01
N PHE A 302 10.28 5.08 3.30
CA PHE A 302 9.03 5.72 2.92
C PHE A 302 8.96 5.99 1.41
N LEU A 303 7.73 6.09 0.91
CA LEU A 303 7.43 6.43 -0.48
C LEU A 303 6.25 7.40 -0.55
N PHE A 304 6.49 8.56 -1.17
CA PHE A 304 5.46 9.49 -1.57
C PHE A 304 5.17 9.34 -3.07
N ARG A 305 3.89 9.46 -3.42
CA ARG A 305 3.40 9.53 -4.79
C ARG A 305 2.36 10.63 -4.85
N VAL A 306 2.74 11.74 -5.48
CA VAL A 306 1.94 12.96 -5.56
C VAL A 306 1.68 13.28 -7.03
N PRO A 307 0.40 13.35 -7.46
CA PRO A 307 0.09 13.80 -8.81
C PRO A 307 0.35 15.29 -8.93
N LEU A 308 1.15 15.71 -9.91
CA LEU A 308 1.46 17.13 -10.10
C LEU A 308 0.36 17.88 -10.86
N GLY A 309 -0.44 17.19 -11.69
CA GLY A 309 -1.37 17.86 -12.62
C GLY A 309 -0.61 18.86 -13.50
N ASP A 310 -1.15 20.06 -13.66
CA ASP A 310 -0.47 21.12 -14.43
C ASP A 310 0.63 21.86 -13.64
N ALA A 311 0.81 21.54 -12.35
CA ALA A 311 1.83 22.19 -11.53
C ALA A 311 3.25 21.79 -11.99
N PRO A 312 4.22 22.71 -11.96
CA PRO A 312 5.62 22.36 -12.17
C PRO A 312 6.10 21.42 -11.06
N ALA A 313 7.22 20.72 -11.31
CA ALA A 313 7.85 19.99 -10.22
C ALA A 313 8.37 20.99 -9.18
N PRO A 314 8.25 20.68 -7.88
CA PRO A 314 8.68 21.57 -6.84
C PRO A 314 10.22 21.61 -6.77
N ASP A 315 10.78 22.81 -6.59
CA ASP A 315 12.21 23.01 -6.35
C ASP A 315 12.57 22.86 -4.86
N SER A 316 11.57 22.65 -3.99
CA SER A 316 11.78 22.35 -2.58
C SER A 316 10.68 21.46 -2.00
N LEU A 317 11.05 20.66 -1.01
CA LEU A 317 10.15 19.81 -0.24
C LEU A 317 10.29 20.19 1.23
N ALA A 318 9.18 20.37 1.94
CA ALA A 318 9.16 20.43 3.40
C ALA A 318 8.73 19.07 3.94
N LEU A 319 9.49 18.49 4.87
CA LEU A 319 9.16 17.20 5.47
C LEU A 319 9.10 17.32 6.99
N THR A 320 8.11 16.66 7.59
CA THR A 320 7.97 16.56 9.05
C THR A 320 7.91 15.10 9.44
N VAL A 321 8.86 14.66 10.25
CA VAL A 321 8.84 13.35 10.90
C VAL A 321 8.02 13.45 12.17
N ARG A 322 7.06 12.54 12.34
CA ARG A 322 6.24 12.41 13.54
C ARG A 322 6.69 11.19 14.33
N LEU A 323 6.97 11.41 15.60
CA LEU A 323 7.24 10.40 16.61
C LEU A 323 6.20 10.52 17.71
N ARG A 324 6.14 9.52 18.59
CA ARG A 324 5.10 9.39 19.62
C ARG A 324 4.86 10.68 20.41
N ASN A 325 5.93 11.38 20.78
CA ASN A 325 5.88 12.58 21.61
C ASN A 325 6.52 13.82 20.97
N HIS A 326 7.08 13.69 19.77
CA HIS A 326 7.93 14.73 19.16
C HIS A 326 7.67 14.84 17.67
N THR A 327 8.01 15.99 17.10
CA THR A 327 8.10 16.19 15.66
C THR A 327 9.45 16.76 15.31
N GLN A 328 9.97 16.42 14.13
CA GLN A 328 11.20 16.95 13.59
C GLN A 328 10.98 17.41 12.16
N ASP A 329 11.26 18.69 11.91
CA ASP A 329 11.16 19.27 10.56
C ASP A 329 12.48 19.16 9.80
N PHE A 330 12.34 19.02 8.48
CA PHE A 330 13.38 18.90 7.48
C PHE A 330 12.99 19.67 6.22
N SER A 331 13.97 19.97 5.38
CA SER A 331 13.76 20.53 4.05
C SER A 331 14.71 19.90 3.05
N ALA A 332 14.27 19.78 1.79
CA ALA A 332 15.10 19.34 0.69
C ALA A 332 14.98 20.34 -0.46
N ALA A 333 16.09 20.88 -0.94
CA ALA A 333 16.15 21.65 -2.18
C ALA A 333 16.38 20.69 -3.35
N VAL A 334 15.54 20.76 -4.39
CA VAL A 334 15.58 19.85 -5.54
C VAL A 334 15.89 20.65 -6.79
N SER A 335 16.91 20.22 -7.53
CA SER A 335 17.27 20.77 -8.83
C SER A 335 16.84 19.81 -9.94
N TRP A 336 16.16 20.32 -10.95
CA TRP A 336 15.70 19.52 -12.09
C TRP A 336 16.56 19.82 -13.32
N PRO A 337 16.98 18.79 -14.09
CA PRO A 337 17.67 19.01 -15.35
C PRO A 337 16.77 19.80 -16.31
N ALA A 338 17.39 20.67 -17.13
CA ALA A 338 16.68 21.37 -18.19
C ALA A 338 16.04 20.35 -19.15
N SER A 339 14.79 20.61 -19.54
CA SER A 339 13.95 19.72 -20.36
C SER A 339 14.42 19.59 -21.80
#